data_AF-A0A7J4YQD5-F1
#
_entry.id   AF-A0A7J4YQD5-F1
#
_cell.length_a   1.000
_cell.length_b   1.000
_cell.length_c   1.000
_cell.angle_alpha   90.00
_cell.angle_beta   90.00
_cell.angle_gamma   90.00
#
_symmetry.space_group_name_H-M   'P 1'
#
loop_
_entity.id
_entity.type
_entity.pdbx_description
1 polymer ?
#
loop_
_entity_poly.entity_id
_entity_poly.type
_entity_poly.pdbx_seq_one_letter_code
_entity_poly.pdbx_strand_id
1 'polypeptide(L)'
;MHVDILKSACDTLGWSYSVRGNELLVTDAKQGTKLYGEFALKLNLTTNEVTYNTYYMPNAAQKVEELQNQFYALNAAYAKNSLVQEFKKKGFTYKANDRFTPTTEEVYSFFMVGRSKDKNEDEPVAQIKFVILKDGTIVTDSDYLPNDVNERAHEAMDVLEQLLGNKRVMTKKTNIPAKYLAKMKPRRKNTQSIEQK
;
A
#
# COMPACT_ATOMS: atom_id res chain seq x y z
N MET A 1 2.54 -6.90 -8.78
CA MET A 1 1.07 -6.67 -8.65
C MET A 1 0.48 -7.63 -7.64
N HIS A 2 -0.43 -7.19 -6.77
CA HIS A 2 -1.11 -8.10 -5.84
C HIS A 2 -2.19 -8.93 -6.56
N VAL A 3 -1.85 -10.18 -6.86
CA VAL A 3 -2.72 -11.08 -7.63
C VAL A 3 -4.08 -11.27 -6.97
N ASP A 4 -4.14 -11.36 -5.63
CA ASP A 4 -5.42 -11.58 -4.94
C ASP A 4 -6.33 -10.34 -4.96
N ILE A 5 -5.75 -9.15 -5.05
CA ILE A 5 -6.51 -7.90 -5.23
C ILE A 5 -7.04 -7.83 -6.67
N LEU A 6 -6.25 -8.27 -7.65
CA LEU A 6 -6.70 -8.36 -9.03
C LEU A 6 -7.85 -9.36 -9.22
N LYS A 7 -7.75 -10.53 -8.58
CA LYS A 7 -8.85 -11.51 -8.52
C LYS A 7 -10.11 -10.88 -7.92
N SER A 8 -9.97 -10.24 -6.76
CA SER A 8 -11.07 -9.57 -6.06
C SER A 8 -11.70 -8.45 -6.91
N ALA A 9 -10.89 -7.75 -7.73
CA ALA A 9 -11.39 -6.75 -8.67
C ALA A 9 -12.26 -7.41 -9.77
N CYS A 10 -11.79 -8.50 -10.38
CA CYS A 10 -12.59 -9.26 -11.32
C CYS A 10 -13.89 -9.80 -10.70
N ASP A 11 -13.82 -10.34 -9.47
CA ASP A 11 -14.99 -10.84 -8.74
C ASP A 11 -16.01 -9.72 -8.50
N THR A 12 -15.55 -8.54 -8.08
CA THR A 12 -16.43 -7.37 -7.83
C THR A 12 -17.12 -6.90 -9.10
N LEU A 13 -16.43 -6.97 -10.25
CA LEU A 13 -17.00 -6.64 -11.56
C LEU A 13 -17.87 -7.78 -12.13
N GLY A 14 -17.93 -8.93 -11.45
CA GLY A 14 -18.67 -10.11 -11.90
C GLY A 14 -18.04 -10.79 -13.12
N TRP A 15 -16.72 -10.63 -13.31
CA TRP A 15 -15.99 -11.14 -14.47
C TRP A 15 -15.51 -12.56 -14.26
N SER A 16 -15.54 -13.37 -15.32
CA SER A 16 -14.98 -14.72 -15.29
C SER A 16 -13.53 -14.69 -15.72
N TYR A 17 -12.65 -15.27 -14.92
CA TYR A 17 -11.22 -15.34 -15.20
C TYR A 17 -10.62 -16.70 -14.84
N SER A 18 -9.42 -16.97 -15.36
CA SER A 18 -8.58 -18.09 -14.96
C SER A 18 -7.15 -17.64 -14.78
N VAL A 19 -6.44 -18.23 -13.82
CA VAL A 19 -5.01 -17.97 -13.60
C VAL A 19 -4.22 -19.16 -14.14
N ARG A 20 -3.27 -18.91 -15.02
CA ARG A 20 -2.39 -19.93 -15.62
C ARG A 20 -0.95 -19.43 -15.53
N GLY A 21 -0.17 -20.01 -14.61
CA GLY A 21 1.19 -19.56 -14.35
C GLY A 21 1.22 -18.08 -13.94
N ASN A 22 1.95 -17.25 -14.70
CA ASN A 22 2.09 -15.81 -14.45
C ASN A 22 1.05 -14.97 -15.20
N GLU A 23 -0.03 -15.56 -15.67
CA GLU A 23 -1.05 -14.87 -16.46
C GLU A 23 -2.44 -14.99 -15.82
N LEU A 24 -3.18 -13.89 -15.78
CA LEU A 24 -4.61 -13.88 -15.51
C LEU A 24 -5.35 -13.61 -16.82
N LEU A 25 -6.19 -14.56 -17.22
CA LEU A 25 -6.98 -14.53 -18.44
C LEU A 25 -8.44 -14.29 -18.08
N VAL A 26 -8.95 -13.11 -18.41
CA VAL A 26 -10.38 -12.78 -18.33
C VAL A 26 -11.05 -13.35 -19.57
N THR A 27 -12.08 -14.16 -19.39
CA THR A 27 -12.84 -14.83 -20.46
C THR A 27 -14.24 -14.26 -20.64
N ASP A 28 -14.78 -13.59 -19.61
CA ASP A 28 -16.00 -12.80 -19.68
C ASP A 28 -15.83 -11.53 -18.83
N ALA A 29 -15.79 -10.38 -19.50
CA ALA A 29 -15.73 -9.05 -18.90
C ALA A 29 -17.10 -8.33 -18.95
N LYS A 30 -18.20 -9.10 -19.10
CA LYS A 30 -19.57 -8.61 -19.32
C LYS A 30 -19.68 -7.69 -20.54
N GLN A 31 -18.93 -8.01 -21.59
CA GLN A 31 -18.89 -7.25 -22.84
C GLN A 31 -20.12 -7.46 -23.74
N GLY A 32 -20.98 -8.44 -23.44
CA GLY A 32 -22.18 -8.74 -24.24
C GLY A 32 -21.94 -9.56 -25.51
N THR A 33 -20.70 -9.63 -26.00
CA THR A 33 -20.28 -10.40 -27.17
C THR A 33 -19.61 -11.73 -26.78
N LYS A 34 -19.89 -12.81 -27.51
CA LYS A 34 -19.19 -14.10 -27.35
C LYS A 34 -17.78 -14.03 -27.94
N LEU A 35 -16.79 -14.55 -27.21
CA LEU A 35 -15.37 -14.55 -27.60
C LEU A 35 -14.89 -15.87 -28.22
N TYR A 36 -15.78 -16.84 -28.44
CA TYR A 36 -15.48 -18.12 -29.11
C TYR A 36 -14.25 -18.89 -28.58
N GLY A 37 -13.95 -18.78 -27.29
CA GLY A 37 -12.81 -19.43 -26.64
C GLY A 37 -11.56 -18.57 -26.51
N GLU A 38 -11.58 -17.34 -27.03
CA GLU A 38 -10.55 -16.33 -26.81
C GLU A 38 -10.73 -15.60 -25.47
N PHE A 39 -9.70 -14.85 -25.06
CA PHE A 39 -9.74 -14.01 -23.86
C PHE A 39 -10.26 -12.61 -24.20
N ALA A 40 -10.93 -11.99 -23.21
CA ALA A 40 -11.27 -10.58 -23.20
C ALA A 40 -10.01 -9.76 -22.93
N LEU A 41 -9.38 -10.04 -21.78
CA LEU A 41 -8.17 -9.42 -21.28
C LEU A 41 -7.18 -10.49 -20.83
N LYS A 42 -5.91 -10.23 -21.04
CA LYS A 42 -4.79 -11.05 -20.57
C LYS A 42 -3.83 -10.14 -19.82
N LEU A 43 -3.60 -10.45 -18.55
CA LEU A 43 -2.72 -9.69 -17.68
C LEU A 43 -1.50 -10.52 -17.33
N ASN A 44 -0.30 -9.98 -17.58
CA ASN A 44 0.94 -10.56 -17.11
C ASN A 44 1.19 -10.09 -15.68
N LEU A 45 1.21 -11.03 -14.74
CA LEU A 45 1.34 -10.77 -13.30
C LEU A 45 2.75 -10.35 -12.88
N THR A 46 3.73 -10.50 -13.77
CA THR A 46 5.14 -10.11 -13.56
C THR A 46 5.46 -8.75 -14.17
N THR A 47 5.07 -8.51 -15.43
CA THR A 47 5.37 -7.26 -16.15
C THR A 47 4.29 -6.19 -15.98
N ASN A 48 3.12 -6.55 -15.43
CA ASN A 48 1.92 -5.71 -15.35
C ASN A 48 1.35 -5.29 -16.71
N GLU A 49 1.75 -5.97 -17.79
CA GLU A 49 1.24 -5.70 -19.14
C GLU A 49 -0.17 -6.28 -19.32
N VAL A 50 -1.04 -5.51 -19.96
CA VAL A 50 -2.40 -5.91 -20.30
C VAL A 50 -2.53 -6.00 -21.81
N THR A 51 -2.88 -7.18 -22.31
CA THR A 51 -3.27 -7.42 -23.70
C THR A 51 -4.77 -7.62 -23.76
N TYR A 52 -5.44 -7.06 -24.76
CA TYR A 52 -6.89 -7.13 -24.87
C TYR A 52 -7.35 -7.34 -26.31
N ASN A 53 -8.52 -7.96 -26.46
CA ASN A 53 -9.07 -8.35 -27.74
C ASN A 53 -9.84 -7.19 -28.38
N THR A 54 -9.25 -6.53 -29.38
CA THR A 54 -9.92 -5.43 -30.09
C THR A 54 -10.91 -5.89 -31.16
N TYR A 55 -10.82 -7.15 -31.60
CA TYR A 55 -11.68 -7.69 -32.66
C TYR A 55 -13.10 -7.95 -32.17
N TYR A 56 -13.24 -8.56 -30.98
CA TYR A 56 -14.56 -8.85 -30.39
C TYR A 56 -14.97 -7.84 -29.31
N MET A 57 -14.08 -6.95 -28.87
CA MET A 57 -14.37 -5.92 -27.87
C MET A 57 -13.92 -4.52 -28.33
N PRO A 58 -14.78 -3.80 -29.09
CA PRO A 58 -14.48 -2.41 -29.46
C PRO A 58 -14.37 -1.49 -28.23
N ASN A 59 -14.97 -1.88 -27.09
CA ASN A 59 -14.87 -1.19 -25.80
C ASN A 59 -13.76 -1.74 -24.88
N ALA A 60 -12.78 -2.50 -25.42
CA ALA A 60 -11.73 -3.12 -24.61
C ALA A 60 -10.96 -2.12 -23.73
N ALA A 61 -10.64 -0.93 -24.25
CA ALA A 61 -9.95 0.11 -23.49
C ALA A 61 -10.76 0.57 -22.26
N GLN A 62 -12.08 0.75 -22.42
CA GLN A 62 -12.97 1.10 -21.29
C GLN A 62 -13.01 -0.01 -20.24
N LYS A 63 -12.96 -1.28 -20.67
CA LYS A 63 -12.89 -2.42 -19.76
C LYS A 63 -11.57 -2.47 -19.00
N VAL A 64 -10.45 -2.18 -19.66
CA VAL A 64 -9.15 -2.07 -18.96
C VAL A 64 -9.21 -0.97 -17.88
N GLU A 65 -9.80 0.18 -18.19
CA GLU A 65 -9.98 1.27 -17.23
C GLU A 65 -10.91 0.87 -16.07
N GLU A 66 -12.01 0.18 -16.33
CA GLU A 66 -12.93 -0.35 -15.32
C GLU A 66 -12.21 -1.29 -14.34
N LEU A 67 -11.41 -2.23 -14.87
CA LEU A 67 -10.59 -3.12 -14.07
C LEU A 67 -9.54 -2.38 -13.25
N GLN A 68 -8.86 -1.41 -13.87
CA GLN A 68 -7.82 -0.61 -13.22
C GLN A 68 -8.40 0.20 -12.06
N ASN A 69 -9.53 0.87 -12.26
CA ASN A 69 -10.20 1.65 -11.22
C ASN A 69 -10.64 0.77 -10.04
N GLN A 70 -11.22 -0.40 -10.33
CA GLN A 70 -11.61 -1.34 -9.28
C GLN A 70 -10.40 -1.89 -8.53
N PHE A 71 -9.33 -2.26 -9.25
CA PHE A 71 -8.09 -2.73 -8.64
C PHE A 71 -7.47 -1.68 -7.73
N TYR A 72 -7.38 -0.43 -8.18
CA TYR A 72 -6.85 0.69 -7.40
C TYR A 72 -7.66 0.96 -6.14
N ALA A 73 -8.99 0.98 -6.23
CA ALA A 73 -9.85 1.15 -5.06
C ALA A 73 -9.60 0.06 -3.99
N LEU A 74 -9.52 -1.20 -4.42
CA LEU A 74 -9.25 -2.33 -3.52
C LEU A 74 -7.82 -2.30 -2.98
N ASN A 75 -6.84 -1.93 -3.81
CA ASN A 75 -5.44 -1.86 -3.41
C ASN A 75 -5.20 -0.77 -2.36
N ALA A 76 -5.79 0.41 -2.55
CA ALA A 76 -5.73 1.49 -1.57
C ALA A 76 -6.40 1.11 -0.24
N ALA A 77 -7.55 0.42 -0.28
CA ALA A 77 -8.21 -0.08 0.93
C ALA A 77 -7.35 -1.14 1.65
N TYR A 78 -6.76 -2.07 0.91
CA TYR A 78 -5.86 -3.08 1.44
C TYR A 78 -4.61 -2.45 2.08
N ALA A 79 -3.97 -1.50 1.41
CA ALA A 79 -2.81 -0.77 1.92
C ALA A 79 -3.14 -0.04 3.23
N LYS A 80 -4.26 0.69 3.29
CA LYS A 80 -4.76 1.34 4.51
C LYS A 80 -4.94 0.35 5.65
N ASN A 81 -5.67 -0.74 5.41
CA ASN A 81 -6.02 -1.70 6.46
C ASN A 81 -4.77 -2.42 6.99
N SER A 82 -3.90 -2.87 6.10
CA SER A 82 -2.63 -3.51 6.45
C SER A 82 -1.78 -2.57 7.30
N LEU A 83 -1.63 -1.31 6.87
CA LEU A 83 -0.86 -0.31 7.59
C LEU A 83 -1.39 -0.08 9.00
N VAL A 84 -2.70 0.18 9.13
CA VAL A 84 -3.33 0.41 10.44
C VAL A 84 -3.16 -0.80 11.34
N GLN A 85 -3.30 -2.02 10.83
CA GLN A 85 -3.14 -3.25 11.60
C GLN A 85 -1.69 -3.43 12.08
N GLU A 86 -0.70 -3.28 11.21
CA GLU A 86 0.72 -3.44 11.59
C GLU A 86 1.17 -2.39 12.61
N PHE A 87 0.75 -1.14 12.45
CA PHE A 87 1.05 -0.09 13.42
C PHE A 87 0.34 -0.35 14.77
N LYS A 88 -0.90 -0.86 14.76
CA LYS A 88 -1.60 -1.25 16.01
C LYS A 88 -0.86 -2.37 16.74
N LYS A 89 -0.34 -3.39 16.04
CA LYS A 89 0.49 -4.45 16.64
C LYS A 89 1.74 -3.89 17.32
N LYS A 90 2.29 -2.79 16.80
CA LYS A 90 3.42 -2.06 17.40
C LYS A 90 3.01 -1.02 18.45
N GLY A 91 1.75 -1.02 18.90
CA GLY A 91 1.27 -0.17 19.98
C GLY A 91 0.99 1.27 19.58
N PHE A 92 0.69 1.52 18.30
CA PHE A 92 0.18 2.81 17.84
C PHE A 92 -1.34 2.84 17.88
N THR A 93 -1.89 4.03 18.08
CA THR A 93 -3.34 4.28 18.05
C THR A 93 -3.73 4.98 16.75
N TYR A 94 -4.80 4.51 16.11
CA TYR A 94 -5.35 5.16 14.91
C TYR A 94 -6.05 6.47 15.29
N LYS A 95 -5.84 7.51 14.48
CA LYS A 95 -6.53 8.79 14.58
C LYS A 95 -6.92 9.26 13.18
N ALA A 96 -8.19 9.57 12.98
CA ALA A 96 -8.69 10.10 11.70
C ALA A 96 -8.10 11.50 11.42
N ASN A 97 -7.99 11.85 10.14
CA ASN A 97 -7.68 13.21 9.72
C ASN A 97 -8.98 13.93 9.35
N ASP A 98 -9.65 14.52 10.34
CA ASP A 98 -11.00 15.11 10.19
C ASP A 98 -11.04 16.30 9.22
N ARG A 99 -9.88 16.88 8.88
CA ARG A 99 -9.75 17.99 7.92
C ARG A 99 -9.45 17.53 6.50
N PHE A 100 -9.31 16.23 6.27
CA PHE A 100 -8.98 15.69 4.98
C PHE A 100 -10.21 15.52 4.10
N THR A 101 -10.13 16.04 2.89
CA THR A 101 -11.11 15.78 1.83
C THR A 101 -10.42 14.93 0.77
N PRO A 102 -10.88 13.68 0.52
CA PRO A 102 -10.33 12.83 -0.53
C PRO A 102 -10.35 13.53 -1.89
N THR A 103 -9.32 13.27 -2.69
CA THR A 103 -9.20 13.72 -4.08
C THR A 103 -9.10 12.52 -5.01
N THR A 104 -8.93 12.77 -6.31
CA THR A 104 -8.69 11.70 -7.30
C THR A 104 -7.36 10.99 -7.10
N GLU A 105 -6.37 11.65 -6.51
CA GLU A 105 -5.03 11.08 -6.29
C GLU A 105 -4.83 10.65 -4.83
N GLU A 106 -5.15 11.49 -3.85
CA GLU A 106 -5.07 11.16 -2.43
C GLU A 106 -6.43 10.64 -1.93
N VAL A 107 -6.53 9.34 -1.65
CA VAL A 107 -7.82 8.71 -1.31
C VAL A 107 -8.03 8.51 0.19
N TYR A 108 -6.95 8.36 0.97
CA TYR A 108 -7.03 8.30 2.42
C TYR A 108 -5.96 9.18 3.08
N SER A 109 -6.31 9.85 4.17
CA SER A 109 -5.34 10.45 5.08
C SER A 109 -5.73 10.19 6.52
N PHE A 110 -4.76 9.81 7.34
CA PHE A 110 -4.95 9.53 8.76
C PHE A 110 -3.62 9.61 9.51
N PHE A 111 -3.68 9.50 10.83
CA PHE A 111 -2.51 9.51 11.70
C PHE A 111 -2.40 8.21 12.49
N MET A 112 -1.17 7.74 12.69
CA MET A 112 -0.86 6.75 13.72
C MET A 112 -0.10 7.45 14.86
N VAL A 113 -0.64 7.36 16.07
CA VAL A 113 -0.14 8.03 17.26
C VAL A 113 0.66 7.05 18.10
N GLY A 114 1.95 7.33 18.30
CA GLY A 114 2.84 6.57 19.17
C GLY A 114 3.15 7.33 20.45
N ARG A 115 3.23 6.63 21.57
CA ARG A 115 3.71 7.19 22.84
C ARG A 115 5.03 6.52 23.23
N SER A 116 6.02 7.33 23.57
CA SER A 116 7.31 6.88 24.08
C SER A 116 7.14 6.26 25.46
N LYS A 117 7.94 5.23 25.73
CA LYS A 117 8.08 4.64 27.07
C LYS A 117 9.27 5.22 27.84
N ASP A 118 10.09 6.06 27.21
CA ASP A 118 11.21 6.73 27.89
C ASP A 118 10.66 7.81 28.83
N LYS A 119 11.03 7.72 30.11
CA LYS A 119 10.60 8.68 31.14
C LYS A 119 11.31 10.03 31.02
N ASN A 120 12.44 10.06 30.33
CA ASN A 120 13.23 11.27 30.12
C ASN A 120 12.86 11.99 28.82
N GLU A 121 11.92 11.45 28.03
CA GLU A 121 11.42 12.10 26.84
C GLU A 121 10.42 13.20 27.22
N ASP A 122 10.77 14.44 26.88
CA ASP A 122 9.97 15.66 27.08
C ASP A 122 8.85 15.80 26.04
N GLU A 123 9.00 15.21 24.85
CA GLU A 123 7.97 15.15 23.81
C GLU A 123 7.54 13.69 23.54
N PRO A 124 6.88 12.99 24.50
CA PRO A 124 6.67 11.55 24.41
C PRO A 124 5.57 11.15 23.42
N VAL A 125 4.75 12.07 22.94
CA VAL A 125 3.66 11.78 21.99
C VAL A 125 4.08 12.17 20.59
N ALA A 126 4.15 11.18 19.71
CA ALA A 126 4.51 11.34 18.32
C ALA A 126 3.32 10.99 17.41
N GLN A 127 3.18 11.72 16.30
CA GLN A 127 2.17 11.46 15.29
C GLN A 127 2.84 11.28 13.93
N ILE A 128 2.46 10.22 13.23
CA ILE A 128 2.89 9.97 11.85
C ILE A 128 1.67 10.13 10.97
N LYS A 129 1.71 11.08 10.05
CA LYS A 129 0.69 11.26 9.01
C LYS A 129 0.94 10.26 7.89
N PHE A 130 -0.12 9.58 7.50
CA PHE A 130 -0.15 8.73 6.33
C PHE A 130 -1.12 9.30 5.31
N VAL A 131 -0.73 9.21 4.04
CA VAL A 131 -1.58 9.44 2.89
C VAL A 131 -1.48 8.22 1.99
N ILE A 132 -2.63 7.68 1.57
CA ILE A 132 -2.71 6.58 0.60
C ILE A 132 -3.15 7.17 -0.72
N LEU A 133 -2.36 6.97 -1.77
CA LEU A 133 -2.69 7.37 -3.12
C LEU A 133 -3.64 6.37 -3.77
N LYS A 134 -4.25 6.76 -4.89
CA LYS A 134 -5.25 5.94 -5.62
C LYS A 134 -4.72 4.55 -5.96
N ASP A 135 -3.44 4.45 -6.30
CA ASP A 135 -2.78 3.21 -6.70
C ASP A 135 -2.35 2.34 -5.50
N GLY A 136 -2.59 2.78 -4.27
CA GLY A 136 -2.18 2.12 -3.03
C GLY A 136 -0.79 2.53 -2.53
N THR A 137 -0.11 3.48 -3.18
CA THR A 137 1.15 4.04 -2.69
C THR A 137 0.95 4.72 -1.34
N ILE A 138 1.87 4.45 -0.40
CA ILE A 138 1.85 5.03 0.95
C ILE A 138 2.86 6.17 1.01
N VAL A 139 2.38 7.37 1.30
CA VAL A 139 3.19 8.54 1.61
C VAL A 139 3.14 8.79 3.11
N THR A 140 4.31 8.99 3.73
CA THR A 140 4.46 9.18 5.17
C THR A 140 5.10 10.52 5.48
N ASP A 141 4.55 11.24 6.44
CA ASP A 141 5.16 12.46 6.98
C ASP A 141 5.11 12.44 8.51
N SER A 142 6.26 12.68 9.14
CA SER A 142 6.42 12.69 10.59
C SER A 142 7.44 13.72 10.98
N ASP A 143 7.14 14.59 11.94
CA ASP A 143 8.09 15.58 12.46
C ASP A 143 9.16 14.92 13.34
N TYR A 144 8.96 14.98 14.65
CA TYR A 144 9.82 14.34 15.62
C TYR A 144 9.20 13.02 16.08
N LEU A 145 10.02 11.97 16.08
CA LEU A 145 9.68 10.67 16.66
C LEU A 145 10.70 10.34 17.75
N PRO A 146 10.27 10.17 19.02
CA PRO A 146 11.12 9.60 20.06
C PRO A 146 11.75 8.29 19.58
N ASN A 147 12.97 7.99 20.02
CA ASN A 147 13.74 6.88 19.44
C ASN A 147 13.03 5.52 19.51
N ASP A 148 12.37 5.21 20.62
CA ASP A 148 11.61 3.96 20.79
C ASP A 148 10.32 3.92 19.96
N VAL A 149 9.71 5.08 19.69
CA VAL A 149 8.57 5.21 18.77
C VAL A 149 9.05 5.01 17.33
N ASN A 150 10.19 5.61 16.97
CA ASN A 150 10.77 5.51 15.65
C ASN A 150 11.19 4.07 15.31
N GLU A 151 11.80 3.36 16.26
CA GLU A 151 12.14 1.93 16.09
C GLU A 151 10.91 1.08 15.80
N ARG A 152 9.83 1.25 16.59
CA ARG A 152 8.56 0.55 16.38
C ARG A 152 7.88 0.91 15.05
N ALA A 153 7.97 2.17 14.63
CA ALA A 153 7.46 2.59 13.33
C ALA A 153 8.22 1.91 12.18
N HIS A 154 9.56 1.84 12.28
CA HIS A 154 10.38 1.14 11.30
C HIS A 154 10.07 -0.36 11.26
N GLU A 155 9.89 -1.01 12.42
CA GLU A 155 9.51 -2.42 12.47
C GLU A 155 8.15 -2.69 11.81
N ALA A 156 7.16 -1.81 12.02
CA ALA A 156 5.87 -1.93 11.32
C ALA A 156 6.04 -1.78 9.80
N MET A 157 6.82 -0.79 9.36
CA MET A 157 7.05 -0.52 7.95
C MET A 157 7.82 -1.64 7.25
N ASP A 158 8.81 -2.24 7.90
CA ASP A 158 9.59 -3.33 7.28
C ASP A 158 8.69 -4.58 7.03
N VAL A 159 7.72 -4.86 7.91
CA VAL A 159 6.70 -5.90 7.67
C VAL A 159 5.76 -5.50 6.54
N LEU A 160 5.33 -4.23 6.50
CA LEU A 160 4.47 -3.73 5.42
C LEU A 160 5.14 -3.79 4.05
N GLU A 161 6.44 -3.53 3.94
CA GLU A 161 7.18 -3.66 2.69
C GLU A 161 7.14 -5.10 2.15
N GLN A 162 7.25 -6.09 3.03
CA GLN A 162 7.13 -7.50 2.67
C GLN A 162 5.70 -7.85 2.21
N LEU A 163 4.69 -7.33 2.93
CA LEU A 163 3.28 -7.59 2.64
C LEU A 163 2.79 -6.91 1.36
N LEU A 164 3.29 -5.72 1.07
CA LEU A 164 2.87 -4.90 -0.06
C LEU A 164 3.75 -5.07 -1.31
N GLY A 165 4.90 -5.75 -1.17
CA GLY A 165 5.85 -5.95 -2.26
C GLY A 165 6.48 -4.65 -2.79
N ASN A 166 6.24 -3.52 -2.13
CA ASN A 166 6.72 -2.19 -2.52
C ASN A 166 7.84 -1.75 -1.58
N LYS A 167 8.95 -1.28 -2.14
CA LYS A 167 10.04 -0.67 -1.36
C LYS A 167 9.63 0.74 -0.93
N ARG A 168 9.83 1.09 0.34
CA ARG A 168 9.60 2.46 0.80
C ARG A 168 10.62 3.41 0.18
N VAL A 169 10.14 4.60 -0.19
CA VAL A 169 11.01 5.73 -0.52
C VAL A 169 11.09 6.62 0.72
N MET A 170 12.24 6.63 1.38
CA MET A 170 12.51 7.51 2.52
C MET A 170 13.12 8.82 2.03
N THR A 171 12.40 9.93 2.16
CA THR A 171 12.94 11.27 1.94
C THR A 171 13.48 11.81 3.27
N LYS A 172 14.76 12.17 3.31
CA LYS A 172 15.34 12.82 4.50
C LYS A 172 14.75 14.20 4.65
N LYS A 173 14.29 14.56 5.86
CA LYS A 173 13.91 15.94 6.18
C LYS A 173 15.15 16.83 6.08
N THR A 174 15.10 17.83 5.20
CA THR A 174 16.18 18.80 4.97
C THR A 174 16.26 19.84 6.08
N ASN A 175 15.11 20.24 6.66
CA ASN A 175 15.03 21.26 7.69
C ASN A 175 14.59 20.65 9.02
N ILE A 176 15.54 20.14 9.80
CA ILE A 176 15.30 19.60 11.15
C ILE A 176 15.56 20.72 12.17
N PRO A 177 14.58 21.10 13.01
CA PRO A 177 14.80 22.08 14.08
C PRO A 177 15.96 21.69 14.99
N ALA A 178 16.81 22.65 15.35
CA ALA A 178 18.05 22.42 16.11
C ALA A 178 17.82 21.64 17.42
N LYS A 179 16.68 21.82 18.09
CA LYS A 179 16.31 21.12 19.32
C LYS A 179 16.19 19.60 19.17
N TYR A 180 16.01 19.08 17.95
CA TYR A 180 15.88 17.64 17.69
C TYR A 180 17.19 16.98 17.22
N LEU A 181 18.18 17.76 16.77
CA LEU A 181 19.45 17.22 16.26
C LEU A 181 20.17 16.37 17.32
N ALA A 182 20.16 16.80 18.58
CA ALA A 182 20.78 16.07 19.68
C ALA A 182 20.00 14.82 20.13
N LYS A 183 18.72 14.70 19.74
CA LYS A 183 17.84 13.60 20.15
C LYS A 183 17.76 12.48 19.12
N MET A 184 18.12 12.77 17.87
CA MET A 184 18.12 11.79 16.78
C MET A 184 19.21 10.75 16.98
N LYS A 185 18.82 9.49 17.17
CA LYS A 185 19.75 8.35 17.19
C LYS A 185 19.63 7.53 15.91
N PRO A 186 20.75 7.00 15.40
CA PRO A 186 20.69 6.06 14.28
C PRO A 186 19.89 4.83 14.71
N ARG A 187 19.12 4.27 13.75
CA ARG A 187 18.39 3.02 13.95
C ARG A 187 19.37 1.94 14.44
N ARG A 188 19.01 1.22 15.50
CA ARG A 188 19.77 0.05 15.94
C ARG A 188 19.84 -0.96 14.80
N LYS A 189 21.05 -1.26 14.33
CA LYS A 189 21.28 -2.40 13.43
C LYS A 189 21.18 -3.66 14.30
N ASN A 190 20.10 -4.42 14.16
CA ASN A 190 20.09 -5.79 14.66
C ASN A 190 21.06 -6.59 13.80
N THR A 191 22.31 -6.72 14.23
CA THR A 191 23.19 -7.77 13.74
C THR A 191 22.61 -9.08 14.25
N GLN A 192 21.70 -9.70 13.49
CA GLN A 192 21.38 -11.09 13.73
C GLN A 192 22.65 -11.87 13.36
N SER A 193 23.48 -12.15 14.35
CA SER A 193 24.46 -13.23 14.27
C SER A 193 23.65 -14.50 14.06
N ILE A 194 23.59 -14.96 12.82
CA ILE A 194 23.12 -16.30 12.47
C ILE A 194 24.14 -17.24 13.12
N GLU A 195 23.85 -17.70 14.33
CA GLU A 195 24.49 -18.90 14.85
C GLU A 195 24.00 -20.05 13.98
N GLN A 196 24.86 -20.47 13.03
CA GLN A 196 24.71 -21.74 12.35
C GLN A 196 24.77 -22.84 13.40
N LYS A 197 23.67 -23.56 13.58
CA LYS A 197 23.61 -24.86 14.24
C LYS A 197 23.13 -25.89 13.23
#